data_AF-A0A9D6M4Y6-F1
#
_entry.id   AF-A0A9D6M4Y6-F1
#
_cell.length_a   1.000
_cell.length_b   1.000
_cell.length_c   1.000
_cell.angle_alpha   90.00
_cell.angle_beta   90.00
_cell.angle_gamma   90.00
#
_symmetry.space_group_name_H-M   'P 1'
#
loop_
_entity.id
_entity.type
_entity.pdbx_description
1 polymer ?
#
loop_
_entity_poly.entity_id
_entity_poly.type
_entity_poly.pdbx_seq_one_letter_code
_entity_poly.pdbx_strand_id
1 'polypeptide(L)'
;MDKPFPIKTGKKTRQNYFVARELQITIALLVVLALLGGTFLQSVSAALNSYLGFTTPSLTIFLVIGYIAIVAFLAIFFAHRFVGPFKRLEYEMKTVANGELDKRLTIRTKDDLHVRNFVAYVNEFIENFENMSKDYSKLHSTLSIQMSDLIKRLEKGQYNPEDVKESIKTLQKQIHELREKW
;
A
#
# COMPACT_ATOMS: atom_id res chain seq x y z
N MET A 1 -3.46 36.47 -37.71
CA MET A 1 -2.28 35.58 -37.64
C MET A 1 -1.72 35.71 -36.23
N ASP A 2 -2.28 34.94 -35.31
CA ASP A 2 -1.96 35.01 -33.89
C ASP A 2 -0.95 33.92 -33.53
N LYS A 3 0.13 34.35 -32.87
CA LYS A 3 1.27 33.52 -32.47
C LYS A 3 0.80 32.41 -31.50
N PRO A 4 1.35 31.18 -31.60
CA PRO A 4 1.00 30.13 -30.66
C PRO A 4 1.57 30.43 -29.27
N PHE A 5 0.73 30.20 -28.25
CA PHE A 5 1.08 30.33 -26.83
C PHE A 5 2.25 29.41 -26.45
N PRO A 6 3.18 29.86 -25.58
CA PRO A 6 4.26 29.01 -25.11
C PRO A 6 3.73 27.93 -24.15
N ILE A 7 4.00 26.67 -24.49
CA ILE A 7 3.74 25.51 -23.62
C ILE A 7 4.63 25.67 -22.37
N LYS A 8 4.01 25.91 -21.22
CA LYS A 8 4.67 25.87 -19.91
C LYS A 8 5.13 24.44 -19.61
N THR A 9 6.35 24.10 -19.97
CA THR A 9 7.05 22.92 -19.46
C THR A 9 7.55 23.23 -18.06
N GLY A 10 6.81 22.81 -17.04
CA GLY A 10 7.24 23.10 -15.67
C GLY A 10 6.35 22.58 -14.57
N LYS A 11 6.55 21.31 -14.20
CA LYS A 11 6.86 20.89 -12.82
C LYS A 11 7.27 19.43 -12.85
N LYS A 12 8.59 19.18 -12.90
CA LYS A 12 9.14 17.94 -12.35
C LYS A 12 8.77 17.96 -10.88
N THR A 13 7.73 17.24 -10.50
CA THR A 13 7.43 16.90 -9.12
C THR A 13 8.69 16.24 -8.57
N ARG A 14 9.46 16.99 -7.78
CA ARG A 14 10.43 16.40 -6.86
C ARG A 14 9.62 15.44 -6.00
N GLN A 15 9.71 14.15 -6.31
CA GLN A 15 9.23 13.09 -5.44
C GLN A 15 10.04 13.23 -4.16
N ASN A 16 9.46 13.95 -3.19
CA ASN A 16 10.06 14.10 -1.89
C ASN A 16 10.26 12.70 -1.31
N TYR A 17 11.51 12.43 -0.94
CA TYR A 17 12.09 11.20 -0.42
C TYR A 17 11.48 10.78 0.94
N PHE A 18 10.15 10.70 1.05
CA PHE A 18 9.48 10.08 2.19
C PHE A 18 9.66 8.56 2.24
N VAL A 19 10.37 7.99 1.26
CA VAL A 19 10.84 6.60 1.25
C VAL A 19 11.84 6.31 2.36
N ALA A 20 12.50 7.31 2.95
CA ALA A 20 13.82 7.02 3.47
C ALA A 20 13.96 6.73 4.97
N ARG A 21 13.05 7.10 5.89
CA ARG A 21 13.39 6.97 7.33
C ARG A 21 13.39 5.51 7.81
N GLU A 22 12.35 4.74 7.49
CA GLU A 22 12.24 3.33 7.91
C GLU A 22 13.18 2.42 7.10
N LEU A 23 13.37 2.72 5.81
CA LEU A 23 14.39 2.07 4.98
C LEU A 23 15.80 2.42 5.46
N GLN A 24 16.08 3.66 5.87
CA GLN A 24 17.38 4.03 6.46
C GLN A 24 17.64 3.30 7.76
N ILE A 25 16.63 3.14 8.65
CA ILE A 25 16.79 2.38 9.89
C ILE A 25 17.08 0.90 9.59
N THR A 26 16.36 0.31 8.63
CA THR A 26 16.58 -1.09 8.23
C THR A 26 17.97 -1.29 7.61
N ILE A 27 18.41 -0.38 6.74
CA ILE A 27 19.74 -0.42 6.14
C ILE A 27 20.81 -0.19 7.21
N ALA A 28 20.63 0.78 8.11
CA ALA A 28 21.56 1.04 9.20
C ALA A 28 21.70 -0.16 10.13
N LEU A 29 20.58 -0.82 10.47
CA LEU A 29 20.57 -2.04 11.28
C LEU A 29 21.27 -3.20 10.57
N LEU A 30 21.05 -3.39 9.26
CA LEU A 30 21.77 -4.38 8.45
C LEU A 30 23.28 -4.11 8.42
N VAL A 31 23.69 -2.85 8.27
CA VAL A 31 25.10 -2.46 8.30
C VAL A 31 25.70 -2.75 9.67
N VAL A 32 25.01 -2.39 10.76
CA VAL A 32 25.47 -2.69 12.12
C VAL A 32 25.59 -4.20 12.35
N LEU A 33 24.60 -4.98 11.93
CA LEU A 33 24.63 -6.44 12.04
C LEU A 33 25.77 -7.04 11.22
N ALA A 34 26.04 -6.50 10.02
CA ALA A 34 27.14 -6.93 9.17
C ALA A 34 28.51 -6.67 9.80
N LEU A 35 28.68 -5.49 10.41
CA LEU A 35 29.90 -5.14 11.13
C LEU A 35 30.10 -6.02 12.36
N LEU A 36 29.05 -6.22 13.17
CA LEU A 36 29.09 -7.08 14.36
C LEU A 36 29.42 -8.53 13.96
N GLY A 37 28.77 -9.07 12.93
CA GLY A 37 29.04 -10.42 12.43
C GLY A 37 30.48 -10.58 11.94
N GLY A 38 31.03 -9.58 11.25
CA GLY A 38 32.44 -9.55 10.84
C GLY A 38 33.40 -9.58 12.04
N THR A 39 33.18 -8.73 13.04
CA THR A 39 34.03 -8.69 14.25
C THR A 39 33.95 -9.97 15.07
N PHE A 40 32.76 -10.59 15.15
CA PHE A 40 32.57 -11.88 15.80
C PHE A 40 33.34 -12.98 15.08
N LEU A 41 33.23 -13.07 13.75
CA LEU A 41 33.97 -14.05 12.94
C LEU A 41 35.48 -13.87 13.03
N GLN A 42 35.95 -12.63 13.07
CA GLN A 42 37.37 -12.33 13.27
C GLN A 42 37.86 -12.84 14.63
N SER A 43 37.06 -12.66 15.69
CA SER A 43 37.36 -13.17 17.03
C SER A 43 37.40 -14.70 17.07
N VAL A 44 36.42 -15.36 16.45
CA VAL A 44 36.35 -16.82 16.31
C VAL A 44 37.56 -17.33 15.50
N SER A 45 37.91 -16.65 14.41
CA SER A 45 39.08 -17.00 13.59
C SER A 45 40.38 -16.93 14.37
N ALA A 46 40.58 -15.88 15.18
CA ALA A 46 41.77 -15.73 16.00
C ALA A 46 41.90 -16.85 17.05
N ALA A 47 40.79 -17.19 17.72
CA ALA A 47 40.76 -18.30 18.68
C ALA A 47 41.07 -19.65 18.03
N LEU A 48 40.49 -19.93 16.85
CA LEU A 48 40.75 -21.14 16.08
C LEU A 48 42.20 -21.24 15.61
N ASN A 49 42.77 -20.15 15.10
CA ASN A 49 44.17 -20.12 14.68
C ASN A 49 45.12 -20.41 15.86
N SER A 50 44.83 -19.85 17.04
CA SER A 50 45.60 -20.12 18.25
C SER A 50 45.47 -21.58 18.72
N TYR A 51 44.28 -22.18 18.61
CA TYR A 51 44.05 -23.56 19.05
C TYR A 51 44.63 -24.60 18.08
N LEU A 52 44.51 -24.35 16.77
CA LEU A 52 44.97 -25.26 15.71
C LEU A 52 46.42 -25.01 15.28
N GLY A 53 47.07 -23.96 15.80
CA GLY A 53 48.46 -23.62 15.49
C GLY A 53 48.68 -23.05 14.09
N PHE A 54 47.64 -22.54 13.43
CA PHE A 54 47.78 -21.91 12.11
C PHE A 54 48.45 -20.53 12.26
N THR A 55 49.66 -20.40 11.72
CA THR A 55 50.42 -19.14 11.68
C THR A 55 50.09 -18.26 10.48
N THR A 56 49.49 -18.83 9.43
CA THR A 56 49.11 -18.11 8.21
C THR A 56 47.69 -17.56 8.30
N PRO A 57 47.43 -16.33 7.83
CA PRO A 57 46.10 -15.70 7.88
C PRO A 57 45.08 -16.29 6.88
N SER A 58 45.38 -17.44 6.27
CA SER A 58 44.55 -18.11 5.27
C SER A 58 43.15 -18.44 5.79
N LEU A 59 43.04 -18.90 7.03
CA LEU A 59 41.76 -19.23 7.67
C LEU A 59 40.89 -17.99 7.86
N THR A 60 41.49 -16.86 8.26
CA THR A 60 40.78 -15.59 8.42
C THR A 60 40.25 -15.06 7.09
N ILE A 61 41.09 -15.08 6.05
CA ILE A 61 40.69 -14.65 4.70
C ILE A 61 39.55 -15.52 4.18
N PHE A 62 39.65 -16.85 4.34
CA PHE A 62 38.60 -17.78 3.91
C PHE A 62 37.26 -17.52 4.61
N LEU A 63 37.27 -17.33 5.93
CA LEU A 63 36.05 -17.05 6.70
C LEU A 63 35.42 -15.70 6.33
N VAL A 64 36.22 -14.67 6.10
CA VAL A 64 35.72 -13.34 5.68
C VAL A 64 35.08 -13.42 4.29
N ILE A 65 35.73 -14.08 3.32
CA ILE A 65 35.17 -14.28 1.98
C ILE A 65 33.87 -15.07 2.05
N GLY A 66 33.84 -16.17 2.82
CA GLY A 66 32.64 -16.97 3.03
C GLY A 66 31.50 -16.15 3.64
N TYR A 67 31.80 -15.31 4.63
CA TYR A 67 30.82 -14.42 5.24
C TYR A 67 30.24 -13.40 4.25
N ILE A 68 31.10 -12.72 3.48
CA ILE A 68 30.65 -11.77 2.46
C ILE A 68 29.74 -12.46 1.44
N ALA A 69 30.09 -13.68 1.01
CA ALA A 69 29.27 -14.46 0.10
C ALA A 69 27.89 -14.80 0.69
N ILE A 70 27.83 -15.21 1.96
CA ILE A 70 26.56 -15.49 2.66
C ILE A 70 25.71 -14.21 2.77
N VAL A 71 26.30 -13.10 3.19
CA VAL A 71 25.60 -11.81 3.31
C VAL A 71 25.07 -11.35 1.95
N ALA A 72 25.89 -11.43 0.90
CA ALA A 72 25.49 -11.07 -0.45
C ALA A 72 24.35 -11.97 -0.96
N PHE A 73 24.44 -13.29 -0.73
CA PHE A 73 23.39 -14.24 -1.09
C PHE A 73 22.08 -13.92 -0.38
N LEU A 74 22.10 -13.69 0.93
CA LEU A 74 20.93 -13.30 1.70
C LEU A 74 20.34 -11.98 1.21
N ALA A 75 21.17 -10.97 0.95
CA ALA A 75 20.71 -9.67 0.45
C ALA A 75 20.00 -9.78 -0.91
N ILE A 76 20.58 -10.54 -1.84
CA ILE A 76 19.98 -10.81 -3.16
C ILE A 76 18.66 -11.56 -2.99
N PHE A 77 18.63 -12.58 -2.13
CA PHE A 77 17.42 -13.36 -1.85
C PHE A 77 16.31 -12.49 -1.27
N PHE A 78 16.62 -11.64 -0.28
CA PHE A 78 15.66 -10.71 0.31
C PHE A 78 15.15 -9.69 -0.72
N ALA A 79 16.05 -9.09 -1.51
CA ALA A 79 15.68 -8.12 -2.53
C ALA A 79 14.72 -8.72 -3.58
N HIS A 80 15.03 -9.91 -4.09
CA HIS A 80 14.18 -10.57 -5.09
C HIS A 80 12.85 -11.06 -4.52
N ARG A 81 12.84 -11.61 -3.30
CA ARG A 81 11.64 -12.23 -2.72
C ARG A 81 10.70 -11.22 -2.06
N PHE A 82 11.20 -10.11 -1.54
CA PHE A 82 10.37 -9.10 -0.85
C PHE A 82 10.17 -7.83 -1.68
N VAL A 83 11.26 -7.17 -2.12
CA VAL A 83 11.15 -5.84 -2.76
C VAL A 83 10.35 -5.91 -4.07
N GLY A 84 10.50 -6.99 -4.83
CA GLY A 84 9.77 -7.20 -6.08
C GLY A 84 8.24 -7.19 -5.88
N PRO A 85 7.67 -8.12 -5.10
CA PRO A 85 6.24 -8.14 -4.80
C PRO A 85 5.73 -6.82 -4.21
N PHE A 86 6.46 -6.21 -3.27
CA PHE A 86 6.03 -4.95 -2.65
C PHE A 86 5.96 -3.79 -3.65
N LYS A 87 6.91 -3.66 -4.59
CA LYS A 87 6.81 -2.64 -5.66
C LYS A 87 5.61 -2.84 -6.56
N ARG A 88 5.24 -4.09 -6.83
CA ARG A 88 4.03 -4.40 -7.61
C ARG A 88 2.78 -4.00 -6.86
N LEU A 89 2.68 -4.38 -5.59
CA LEU A 89 1.56 -4.01 -4.73
C LEU A 89 1.45 -2.49 -4.61
N GLU A 90 2.57 -1.76 -4.50
CA GLU A 90 2.57 -0.30 -4.48
C GLU A 90 1.96 0.29 -5.76
N TYR A 91 2.30 -0.26 -6.92
CA TYR A 91 1.74 0.17 -8.20
C TYR A 91 0.23 -0.09 -8.28
N GLU A 92 -0.20 -1.31 -7.96
CA GLU A 92 -1.61 -1.68 -8.00
C GLU A 92 -2.43 -0.87 -6.97
N MET A 93 -1.87 -0.61 -5.77
CA MET A 93 -2.50 0.26 -4.77
C MET A 93 -2.62 1.72 -5.23
N LYS A 94 -1.67 2.24 -6.01
CA LYS A 94 -1.81 3.59 -6.59
C LYS A 94 -2.99 3.66 -7.56
N THR A 95 -3.23 2.60 -8.32
CA THR A 95 -4.40 2.50 -9.20
C THR A 95 -5.71 2.50 -8.40
N VAL A 96 -5.79 1.70 -7.34
CA VAL A 96 -6.94 1.70 -6.41
C VAL A 96 -7.13 3.07 -5.77
N ALA A 97 -6.04 3.74 -5.35
CA ALA A 97 -6.09 5.08 -4.76
C ALA A 97 -6.59 6.16 -5.75
N ASN A 98 -6.44 5.94 -7.06
CA ASN A 98 -7.01 6.81 -8.10
C ASN A 98 -8.51 6.55 -8.36
N GLY A 99 -9.14 5.61 -7.65
CA GLY A 99 -10.57 5.32 -7.73
C GLY A 99 -10.93 4.13 -8.61
N GLU A 100 -9.96 3.40 -9.16
CA GLU A 100 -10.19 2.16 -9.92
C GLU A 100 -10.42 0.98 -8.96
N LEU A 101 -11.63 0.90 -8.40
CA LEU A 101 -12.04 -0.14 -7.45
C LEU A 101 -12.34 -1.49 -8.09
N ASP A 102 -12.36 -1.59 -9.42
CA ASP A 102 -12.51 -2.87 -10.15
C ASP A 102 -11.21 -3.70 -10.12
N LYS A 103 -10.07 -3.05 -9.83
CA LYS A 103 -8.79 -3.72 -9.73
C LYS A 103 -8.67 -4.49 -8.42
N ARG A 104 -7.96 -5.61 -8.47
CA ARG A 104 -7.56 -6.41 -7.32
C ARG A 104 -6.06 -6.57 -7.32
N LEU A 105 -5.51 -6.64 -6.11
CA LEU A 105 -4.10 -6.88 -5.90
C LEU A 105 -3.74 -8.32 -6.29
N THR A 106 -2.64 -8.49 -7.02
CA THR A 106 -2.18 -9.78 -7.51
C THR A 106 -0.78 -10.13 -7.02
N ILE A 107 -0.64 -11.36 -6.54
CA ILE A 107 0.63 -11.88 -6.03
C ILE A 107 0.91 -13.27 -6.61
N ARG A 108 2.19 -13.64 -6.75
CA ARG A 108 2.55 -14.96 -7.28
C ARG A 108 2.41 -16.01 -6.19
N THR A 109 2.08 -17.24 -6.59
CA THR A 109 1.94 -18.38 -5.67
C THR A 109 3.23 -18.70 -4.90
N LYS A 110 4.39 -18.36 -5.47
CA LYS A 110 5.72 -18.56 -4.87
C LYS A 110 6.13 -17.45 -3.89
N ASP A 111 5.38 -16.36 -3.83
CA ASP A 111 5.67 -15.29 -2.88
C ASP A 111 5.31 -15.74 -1.46
N ASP A 112 5.85 -15.02 -0.47
CA ASP A 112 5.72 -15.38 0.92
C ASP A 112 4.26 -15.46 1.40
N LEU A 113 3.95 -16.43 2.26
CA LEU A 113 2.60 -16.68 2.77
C LEU A 113 2.01 -15.45 3.46
N HIS A 114 2.82 -14.70 4.23
CA HIS A 114 2.35 -13.51 4.92
C HIS A 114 1.93 -12.41 3.95
N VAL A 115 2.69 -12.23 2.87
CA VAL A 115 2.35 -11.25 1.83
C VAL A 115 1.08 -11.67 1.11
N ARG A 116 0.88 -12.98 0.86
CA ARG A 116 -0.35 -13.50 0.27
C ARG A 116 -1.58 -13.24 1.14
N ASN A 117 -1.48 -13.48 2.45
CA ASN A 117 -2.57 -13.22 3.39
C ASN A 117 -2.88 -11.72 3.48
N PHE A 118 -1.85 -10.88 3.52
CA PHE A 118 -2.02 -9.43 3.48
C PHE A 118 -2.78 -8.98 2.22
N VAL A 119 -2.39 -9.49 1.05
CA VAL A 119 -3.08 -9.21 -0.22
C VAL A 119 -4.55 -9.64 -0.19
N ALA A 120 -4.86 -10.79 0.43
CA ALA A 120 -6.24 -11.24 0.59
C ALA A 120 -7.07 -10.27 1.43
N TYR A 121 -6.56 -9.84 2.59
CA TYR A 121 -7.25 -8.86 3.45
C TYR A 121 -7.42 -7.51 2.77
N VAL A 122 -6.43 -7.04 2.02
CA VAL A 122 -6.56 -5.78 1.28
C VAL A 122 -7.59 -5.90 0.16
N ASN A 123 -7.67 -7.04 -0.53
CA ASN A 123 -8.70 -7.26 -1.54
C ASN A 123 -10.11 -7.30 -0.94
N GLU A 124 -10.29 -7.91 0.23
CA GLU A 124 -11.55 -7.88 0.99
C GLU A 124 -11.92 -6.44 1.39
N PHE A 125 -10.94 -5.64 1.83
CA PHE A 125 -11.14 -4.22 2.11
C PHE A 125 -11.58 -3.44 0.86
N ILE A 126 -10.93 -3.65 -0.29
CA ILE A 126 -11.28 -3.00 -1.55
C ILE A 126 -12.70 -3.38 -1.97
N GLU A 127 -13.08 -4.64 -1.82
CA GLU A 127 -14.43 -5.13 -2.12
C GLU A 127 -15.49 -4.48 -1.22
N ASN A 128 -15.24 -4.40 0.09
CA ASN A 128 -16.13 -3.73 1.02
C ASN A 128 -16.27 -2.24 0.68
N PHE A 129 -15.17 -1.58 0.32
CA PHE A 129 -15.17 -0.18 -0.09
C PHE A 129 -15.94 0.04 -1.41
N GLU A 130 -15.80 -0.87 -2.38
CA GLU A 130 -16.55 -0.87 -3.63
C GLU A 130 -18.06 -1.02 -3.38
N ASN A 131 -18.45 -1.96 -2.51
CA ASN A 131 -19.84 -2.17 -2.13
C ASN A 131 -20.44 -0.95 -1.42
N MET A 132 -19.68 -0.36 -0.49
CA MET A 132 -20.07 0.90 0.16
C MET A 132 -20.30 2.01 -0.87
N SER A 133 -19.35 2.23 -1.80
CA SER A 133 -19.48 3.24 -2.85
C SER A 133 -20.70 3.03 -3.76
N LYS A 134 -20.99 1.76 -4.12
CA LYS A 134 -22.19 1.40 -4.88
C LYS A 134 -23.47 1.70 -4.12
N ASP A 135 -23.52 1.38 -2.83
CA ASP A 135 -24.70 1.65 -2.00
C ASP A 135 -24.94 3.16 -1.82
N TYR A 136 -23.88 3.94 -1.59
CA TYR A 136 -23.96 5.40 -1.57
C TYR A 136 -24.46 5.97 -2.91
N SER A 137 -23.97 5.46 -4.05
CA SER A 137 -24.40 5.91 -5.37
C SER A 137 -25.88 5.59 -5.63
N LYS A 138 -26.36 4.41 -5.23
CA LYS A 138 -27.78 4.02 -5.32
C LYS A 138 -28.68 4.85 -4.41
N LEU A 139 -28.23 5.13 -3.19
CA LEU A 139 -28.98 6.02 -2.29
C LEU A 139 -29.05 7.41 -2.91
N HIS A 140 -27.93 7.97 -3.38
CA HIS A 140 -27.89 9.30 -3.98
C HIS A 140 -28.85 9.43 -5.18
N SER A 141 -28.87 8.43 -6.08
CA SER A 141 -29.82 8.45 -7.20
C SER A 141 -31.27 8.37 -6.74
N THR A 142 -31.57 7.52 -5.76
CA THR A 142 -32.92 7.36 -5.18
C THR A 142 -33.38 8.67 -4.52
N LEU A 143 -32.54 9.28 -3.68
CA LEU A 143 -32.83 10.55 -3.03
C LEU A 143 -33.03 11.66 -4.07
N SER A 144 -32.20 11.72 -5.11
CA SER A 144 -32.31 12.74 -6.17
C SER A 144 -33.63 12.63 -6.95
N ILE A 145 -34.09 11.40 -7.23
CA ILE A 145 -35.37 11.16 -7.92
C ILE A 145 -36.53 11.56 -7.00
N GLN A 146 -36.55 11.07 -5.76
CA GLN A 146 -37.61 11.38 -4.79
C GLN A 146 -37.69 12.88 -4.49
N MET A 147 -36.54 13.56 -4.35
CA MET A 147 -36.48 15.00 -4.15
C MET A 147 -37.02 15.77 -5.37
N SER A 148 -36.64 15.37 -6.59
CA SER A 148 -37.17 15.97 -7.82
C SER A 148 -38.67 15.79 -7.95
N ASP A 149 -39.19 14.62 -7.58
CA ASP A 149 -40.62 14.34 -7.59
C ASP A 149 -41.38 15.16 -6.54
N LEU A 150 -40.80 15.34 -5.34
CA LEU A 150 -41.36 16.24 -4.32
C LEU A 150 -41.42 17.68 -4.81
N ILE A 151 -40.34 18.19 -5.41
CA ILE A 151 -40.31 19.55 -5.98
C ILE A 151 -41.42 19.71 -7.02
N LYS A 152 -41.56 18.76 -7.95
CA LYS A 152 -42.64 18.79 -8.96
C LYS A 152 -44.04 18.79 -8.37
N ARG A 153 -44.27 18.07 -7.25
CA ARG A 153 -45.57 18.06 -6.56
C ARG A 153 -45.85 19.40 -5.88
N LEU A 154 -44.82 19.99 -5.26
CA LEU A 154 -44.90 21.31 -4.64
C LEU A 154 -45.19 22.41 -5.68
N GLU A 155 -44.51 22.41 -6.82
CA GLU A 155 -44.70 23.38 -7.92
C GLU A 155 -46.11 23.32 -8.53
N LYS A 156 -46.72 22.13 -8.59
CA LYS A 156 -48.08 21.94 -9.12
C LYS A 156 -49.19 22.38 -8.16
N GLY A 157 -48.84 22.83 -6.94
CA GLY A 157 -49.81 23.34 -5.95
C GLY A 157 -50.78 22.29 -5.39
N GLN A 158 -50.61 21.01 -5.73
CA GLN A 158 -51.38 19.88 -5.20
C GLN A 158 -50.52 19.10 -4.22
N TYR A 159 -50.38 19.63 -3.00
CA TYR A 159 -49.72 18.91 -1.93
C TYR A 159 -50.42 19.13 -0.59
N ASN A 160 -50.50 18.05 0.18
CA ASN A 160 -50.86 18.10 1.57
C ASN A 160 -49.57 18.31 2.40
N PRO A 161 -49.51 19.27 3.33
CA PRO A 161 -48.35 19.49 4.19
C PRO A 161 -47.89 18.24 4.95
N GLU A 162 -48.81 17.36 5.35
CA GLU A 162 -48.45 16.11 6.04
C GLU A 162 -47.76 15.10 5.11
N ASP A 163 -48.18 14.99 3.84
CA ASP A 163 -47.56 14.07 2.87
C ASP A 163 -46.11 14.48 2.54
N VAL A 164 -45.86 15.79 2.48
CA VAL A 164 -44.50 16.34 2.25
C VAL A 164 -43.61 16.04 3.46
N LYS A 165 -44.12 16.25 4.66
CA LYS A 165 -43.42 15.97 5.93
C LYS A 165 -43.13 14.48 6.09
N GLU A 166 -44.05 13.60 5.71
CA GLU A 166 -43.84 12.16 5.71
C GLU A 166 -42.75 11.76 4.70
N SER A 167 -42.77 12.34 3.50
CA SER A 167 -41.74 12.08 2.48
C SER A 167 -40.35 12.57 2.89
N ILE A 168 -40.26 13.68 3.62
CA ILE A 168 -38.99 14.16 4.19
C ILE A 168 -38.50 13.20 5.29
N LYS A 169 -39.40 12.70 6.14
CA LYS A 169 -39.05 11.71 7.17
C LYS A 169 -38.55 10.40 6.56
N THR A 170 -39.17 9.92 5.48
CA THR A 170 -38.72 8.69 4.82
C THR A 170 -37.34 8.86 4.18
N LEU A 171 -37.08 9.98 3.49
CA LEU A 171 -35.75 10.34 2.99
C LEU A 171 -34.71 10.36 4.12
N GLN A 172 -35.03 10.99 5.25
CA GLN A 172 -34.13 11.05 6.41
C GLN A 172 -33.86 9.66 7.00
N LYS A 173 -34.87 8.80 7.06
CA LYS A 173 -34.73 7.42 7.53
C LYS A 173 -33.80 6.61 6.62
N GLN A 174 -33.94 6.73 5.30
CA GLN A 174 -33.08 6.06 4.33
C GLN A 174 -31.61 6.49 4.44
N ILE A 175 -31.37 7.78 4.67
CA ILE A 175 -30.01 8.31 4.94
C ILE A 175 -29.44 7.71 6.23
N HIS A 176 -30.25 7.63 7.28
CA HIS A 176 -29.81 7.09 8.57
C HIS A 176 -29.52 5.59 8.49
N GLU A 177 -30.37 4.80 7.84
CA GLU A 177 -30.19 3.36 7.66
C GLU A 177 -28.89 3.04 6.90
N LEU A 178 -28.55 3.80 5.85
CA LEU A 178 -27.27 3.58 5.15
C LEU A 178 -26.06 3.94 6.01
N ARG A 179 -26.16 4.99 6.83
CA ARG A 179 -25.08 5.41 7.72
C ARG A 179 -24.80 4.38 8.81
N GLU A 180 -25.82 3.68 9.33
CA GLU A 180 -25.63 2.65 10.36
C GLU A 180 -25.08 1.32 9.79
N LYS A 181 -25.17 1.12 8.47
CA LYS A 181 -24.69 -0.09 7.81
C LYS A 181 -23.15 -0.18 7.73
N TRP A 182 -22.45 0.96 7.76
CA TRP A 182 -21.01 1.07 7.53
C TRP A 182 -20.34 1.88 8.65
#